data_AF-A0A7C1D3M1-F1
#
_entry.id   AF-A0A7C1D3M1-F1
#
_cell.length_a   1.000
_cell.length_b   1.000
_cell.length_c   1.000
_cell.angle_alpha   90.00
_cell.angle_beta   90.00
_cell.angle_gamma   90.00
#
_symmetry.space_group_name_H-M   'P 1'
#
loop_
_entity.id
_entity.type
_entity.pdbx_description
1 polymer ?
#
loop_
_entity_poly.entity_id
_entity_poly.type
_entity_poly.pdbx_seq_one_letter_code
_entity_poly.pdbx_strand_id
1 'polypeptide(L)'
;MKSEQHKKTWAEIVIPATPEIEEGVSNFLFELGTEGVSVHNNEIRAYFKGHQWDSSREKMLRCYLTSLADLGFEVSGEFQVN
;
A
#
# COMPACT_ATOMS: atom_id res chain seq x y z
N MET A 1 -7.73 -15.73 30.84
CA MET A 1 -6.59 -15.11 30.10
C MET A 1 -6.07 -16.19 29.18
N LYS A 2 -6.12 -16.11 27.84
CA LYS A 2 -5.84 -14.99 26.95
C LYS A 2 -6.81 -15.05 25.77
N SER A 3 -7.40 -13.92 25.43
CA SER A 3 -8.13 -13.72 24.19
C SER A 3 -7.12 -13.86 23.05
N GLU A 4 -7.13 -14.98 22.34
CA GLU A 4 -6.35 -15.13 21.11
C GLU A 4 -6.98 -14.21 20.06
N GLN A 5 -6.43 -13.00 20.00
CA GLN A 5 -6.68 -12.04 18.94
C GLN A 5 -6.47 -12.77 17.61
N HIS A 6 -7.56 -12.92 16.85
CA HIS A 6 -7.52 -13.31 15.45
C HIS A 6 -6.50 -12.40 14.75
N LYS A 7 -5.30 -12.93 14.46
CA LYS A 7 -4.36 -12.26 13.56
C LYS A 7 -5.10 -12.06 12.25
N LYS A 8 -5.32 -10.81 11.84
CA LYS A 8 -5.90 -10.50 10.53
C LYS A 8 -5.05 -11.25 9.50
N THR A 9 -5.67 -12.18 8.77
CA THR A 9 -4.98 -13.02 7.78
C THR A 9 -4.40 -12.18 6.65
N TRP A 10 -4.96 -10.98 6.46
CA TRP A 10 -4.67 -10.05 5.39
C TRP A 10 -4.50 -8.64 5.94
N ALA A 11 -3.63 -7.86 5.30
CA ALA A 11 -3.57 -6.42 5.41
C ALA A 11 -3.96 -5.83 4.04
N GLU A 12 -4.94 -4.93 4.02
CA GLU A 12 -5.32 -4.20 2.82
C GLU A 12 -4.73 -2.79 2.90
N ILE A 13 -3.96 -2.42 1.89
CA ILE A 13 -3.36 -1.08 1.75
C ILE A 13 -4.16 -0.33 0.70
N VAL A 14 -4.71 0.83 1.07
CA VAL A 14 -5.47 1.69 0.17
C VAL A 14 -4.68 2.97 -0.09
N ILE A 15 -4.32 3.22 -1.34
CA ILE A 15 -3.49 4.35 -1.77
C ILE A 15 -4.28 5.19 -2.77
N PRO A 16 -4.58 6.46 -2.47
CA PRO A 16 -5.08 7.40 -3.48
C PRO A 16 -4.03 7.58 -4.57
N ALA A 17 -4.41 7.39 -5.83
CA ALA A 17 -3.49 7.45 -6.96
C ALA A 17 -4.14 8.06 -8.20
N THR A 18 -3.42 8.96 -8.85
CA THR A 18 -3.77 9.43 -10.19
C THR A 18 -3.35 8.40 -11.25
N PRO A 19 -3.94 8.45 -12.46
CA PRO A 19 -3.56 7.55 -13.55
C PRO A 19 -2.06 7.62 -13.91
N GLU A 20 -1.41 8.76 -13.65
CA GLU A 20 0.01 8.98 -13.94
C GLU A 20 0.93 8.16 -13.03
N ILE A 21 0.54 7.95 -11.77
CA ILE A 21 1.35 7.18 -10.80
C ILE A 21 0.85 5.74 -10.62
N GLU A 22 -0.31 5.41 -11.20
CA GLU A 22 -0.99 4.11 -11.03
C GLU A 22 -0.06 2.93 -11.34
N GLU A 23 0.57 2.96 -12.52
CA GLU A 23 1.43 1.87 -12.97
C GLU A 23 2.68 1.75 -12.08
N GLY A 24 3.33 2.89 -11.77
CA GLY A 24 4.53 2.91 -10.94
C GLY A 24 4.29 2.39 -9.53
N VAL A 25 3.22 2.87 -8.88
CA VAL A 25 2.84 2.44 -7.54
C VAL A 25 2.42 0.98 -7.53
N SER A 26 1.66 0.52 -8.53
CA SER A 26 1.25 -0.90 -8.63
C SER A 26 2.45 -1.82 -8.77
N ASN A 27 3.41 -1.48 -9.64
CA ASN A 27 4.64 -2.26 -9.81
C ASN A 27 5.46 -2.30 -8.51
N PHE A 28 5.62 -1.16 -7.84
CA PHE A 28 6.32 -1.10 -6.56
C PHE A 28 5.63 -1.94 -5.46
N LEU A 29 4.29 -2.00 -5.44
CA LEU A 29 3.55 -2.86 -4.51
C LEU A 29 3.80 -4.35 -4.74
N PHE A 30 3.98 -4.78 -6.00
CA PHE A 30 4.43 -6.14 -6.32
C PHE A 30 5.86 -6.40 -5.84
N GLU A 31 6.77 -5.45 -5.99
CA GLU A 31 8.14 -5.55 -5.45
C GLU A 31 8.15 -5.63 -3.92
N LEU A 32 7.23 -4.94 -3.25
CA LEU A 32 7.03 -5.04 -1.80
C LEU A 32 6.46 -6.39 -1.34
N GLY A 33 5.91 -7.17 -2.27
CA GLY A 33 5.39 -8.52 -2.04
C GLY A 33 3.88 -8.58 -1.79
N THR A 34 3.08 -7.70 -2.40
CA THR A 34 1.63 -7.85 -2.40
C THR A 34 1.22 -9.14 -3.14
N GLU A 35 0.14 -9.77 -2.70
CA GLU A 35 -0.44 -10.95 -3.38
C GLU A 35 -1.36 -10.54 -4.54
N GLY A 36 -1.76 -9.27 -4.58
CA GLY A 36 -2.56 -8.70 -5.66
C GLY A 36 -2.73 -7.20 -5.53
N VAL A 37 -3.01 -6.57 -6.67
CA VAL A 37 -3.36 -5.15 -6.78
C VAL A 37 -4.67 -5.02 -7.54
N SER A 38 -5.52 -4.11 -7.09
CA SER A 38 -6.78 -3.75 -7.75
C SER A 38 -6.89 -2.23 -7.80
N VAL A 39 -7.29 -1.70 -8.95
CA VAL A 39 -7.44 -0.25 -9.15
C VAL A 39 -8.89 0.08 -9.43
N HIS A 40 -9.47 0.95 -8.60
CA HIS A 40 -10.83 1.43 -8.75
C HIS A 40 -10.95 2.87 -8.25
N ASN A 41 -11.66 3.73 -8.98
CA ASN A 41 -12.00 5.09 -8.55
C ASN A 41 -10.78 5.94 -8.08
N ASN A 42 -9.66 5.90 -8.80
CA ASN A 42 -8.41 6.58 -8.43
C ASN A 42 -7.83 6.11 -7.08
N GLU A 43 -8.09 4.86 -6.71
CA GLU A 43 -7.48 4.18 -5.57
C GLU A 43 -6.80 2.90 -6.05
N ILE A 44 -5.59 2.67 -5.55
CA ILE A 44 -4.89 1.40 -5.65
C ILE A 44 -5.08 0.66 -4.34
N ARG A 45 -5.56 -0.58 -4.43
CA ARG A 45 -5.73 -1.50 -3.30
C ARG A 45 -4.75 -2.64 -3.43
N ALA A 46 -3.89 -2.80 -2.43
CA ALA A 46 -2.92 -3.89 -2.36
C ALA A 46 -3.22 -4.82 -1.19
N TYR A 47 -3.06 -6.12 -1.39
CA TYR A 47 -3.40 -7.14 -0.41
C TYR A 47 -2.15 -7.93 0.00
N PHE A 48 -1.72 -7.78 1.24
CA PHE A 48 -0.60 -8.52 1.81
C PHE A 48 -1.13 -9.58 2.77
N LYS A 49 -0.42 -10.71 2.90
CA LYS A 49 -0.70 -11.59 4.04
C LYS A 49 -0.34 -10.82 5.32
N GLY A 50 -1.14 -10.95 6.38
CA GLY A 50 -0.97 -10.12 7.58
C GLY A 50 0.39 -10.26 8.28
N HIS A 51 1.13 -11.34 8.04
CA HIS A 51 2.50 -11.53 8.54
C HIS A 51 3.58 -10.94 7.62
N GLN A 52 3.24 -10.59 6.38
CA GLN A 52 4.13 -9.93 5.43
C GLN A 52 4.09 -8.41 5.63
N TRP A 53 2.97 -7.82 6.03
CA TRP A 53 2.93 -6.38 6.29
C TRP A 53 3.57 -6.02 7.63
N ASP A 54 4.63 -5.22 7.61
CA ASP A 54 5.39 -4.78 8.78
C ASP A 54 5.81 -3.30 8.66
N SER A 55 6.34 -2.73 9.74
CA SER A 55 6.77 -1.33 9.78
C SER A 55 7.90 -1.00 8.78
N SER A 56 8.69 -1.98 8.35
CA SER A 56 9.72 -1.76 7.33
C SER A 56 9.09 -1.58 5.96
N ARG A 57 8.11 -2.42 5.59
CA ARG A 57 7.35 -2.25 4.34
C ARG A 57 6.54 -0.98 4.31
N GLU A 58 5.89 -0.63 5.43
CA GLU A 58 5.18 0.64 5.56
C GLU A 58 6.13 1.82 5.32
N LYS A 59 7.32 1.80 5.93
CA LYS A 59 8.33 2.85 5.74
C LYS A 59 8.80 2.94 4.29
N MET A 60 9.07 1.80 3.64
CA MET A 60 9.47 1.78 2.22
C MET A 60 8.39 2.38 1.32
N LEU A 61 7.12 2.03 1.55
CA LEU A 61 5.99 2.61 0.84
C LEU A 61 5.87 4.12 1.05
N ARG A 62 5.96 4.60 2.30
CA ARG A 62 5.97 6.05 2.58
C ARG A 62 7.11 6.76 1.85
N CYS A 63 8.32 6.20 1.88
CA CYS A 63 9.47 6.80 1.20
C CYS A 63 9.28 6.89 -0.32
N TYR A 64 8.74 5.83 -0.93
CA TYR A 64 8.45 5.80 -2.36
C TYR A 64 7.40 6.86 -2.75
N LEU A 65 6.27 6.91 -2.05
CA LEU A 65 5.22 7.89 -2.30
C LEU A 65 5.71 9.33 -2.06
N THR A 66 6.52 9.55 -1.03
CA THR A 66 7.14 10.86 -0.78
C THR A 66 8.05 11.28 -1.94
N SER A 67 8.80 10.33 -2.50
CA SER A 67 9.68 10.59 -3.66
C SER A 67 8.88 10.96 -4.91
N LEU A 68 7.70 10.36 -5.12
CA LEU A 68 6.78 10.77 -6.18
C LEU A 68 6.25 12.19 -5.96
N ALA A 69 5.86 12.52 -4.74
CA ALA A 69 5.41 13.87 -4.39
C ALA A 69 6.52 14.92 -4.59
N ASP A 70 7.77 14.60 -4.20
CA ASP A 70 8.93 15.48 -4.40
C ASP A 70 9.26 15.72 -5.88
N LEU A 71 8.90 14.76 -6.75
CA LEU A 71 9.01 14.89 -8.21
C LEU A 71 7.85 15.69 -8.84
N GLY A 72 6.88 16.11 -8.04
CA GLY A 72 5.73 16.91 -8.48
C GLY A 72 4.51 16.09 -8.90
N PHE A 73 4.51 14.77 -8.68
CA PHE A 73 3.32 13.96 -8.91
C PHE A 73 2.31 14.18 -7.78
N GLU A 74 1.02 14.21 -8.14
CA GLU A 74 -0.04 14.30 -7.16
C GLU A 74 -0.24 12.94 -6.47
N VAL A 75 0.17 12.85 -5.21
CA VAL A 75 -0.16 11.74 -4.32
C VAL A 75 -1.31 12.20 -3.44
N SER A 76 -2.54 11.84 -3.82
CA SER A 76 -3.77 12.48 -3.33
C SER A 76 -4.16 12.15 -1.87
N GLY A 77 -3.25 11.59 -1.04
CA GLY A 77 -3.51 11.41 0.39
C GLY A 77 -2.55 10.50 1.14
N GLU A 78 -2.82 10.31 2.44
CA GLU A 78 -2.19 9.26 3.25
C GLU A 78 -2.82 7.90 2.92
N PHE A 79 -1.99 6.88 2.76
CA PHE A 79 -2.51 5.53 2.59
C PHE A 79 -2.99 4.95 3.92
N GLN A 80 -3.97 4.05 3.84
CA GLN A 80 -4.59 3.39 4.99
C GLN A 80 -4.25 1.90 5.01
N VAL A 81 -4.16 1.31 6.21
CA VAL A 81 -3.94 -0.12 6.41
C VAL A 81 -5.15 -0.69 7.16
N ASN A 82 -5.93 -1.53 6.49
CA ASN A 82 -7.12 -2.20 7.03
C ASN A 82 -6.85 -3.64 7.43
#